data_AF-A0A5C6D425-F1
#
_entry.id   AF-A0A5C6D425-F1
#
_cell.length_a   1.000
_cell.length_b   1.000
_cell.length_c   1.000
_cell.angle_alpha   90.00
_cell.angle_beta   90.00
_cell.angle_gamma   90.00
#
_symmetry.space_group_name_H-M   'P 1'
#
loop_
_entity.id
_entity.type
_entity.pdbx_description
1 polymer ?
#
loop_
_entity_poly.entity_id
_entity_poly.type
_entity_poly.pdbx_seq_one_letter_code
_entity_poly.pdbx_strand_id
1 'polypeptide(L)'
;MRFWQVFVVLIVLSLSSAAVLGQQPSFRMPEYAEGDIPPLRSQAEVERLLAGANPLAEDKPLRVVLVAGPKDHDIGEHDYPNWQKVWSRLLASDEQTEVDTAWEFPDERQIEAADVLVFYQRGRWNDERAAAIDPFLARGGGAVYIHWAVDGQGGEKEMAKRIGLASLGGSIGYRHGPLHVDFSHNPQHPIARNLTQVDWVDESYWRLRGDPSRISLLGTGVEEGEPRPLYWTVENGRGRVFVSIPGHYMWTFDDPIFRAILLRGIAWAGHRSVDRFNKLVTLDARVD
;
A
#
# COMPACT_ATOMS: atom_id res chain seq x y z
N MET A 1 64.65 -57.08 -2.74
CA MET A 1 63.68 -56.42 -1.84
C MET A 1 63.47 -54.99 -2.34
N ARG A 2 62.34 -54.71 -3.00
CA ARG A 2 61.95 -53.39 -3.49
C ARG A 2 60.46 -53.21 -3.20
N PHE A 3 60.12 -52.15 -2.48
CA PHE A 3 58.77 -51.78 -2.07
C PHE A 3 57.93 -51.37 -3.29
N TRP A 4 56.67 -51.78 -3.34
CA TRP A 4 55.65 -51.25 -4.26
C TRP A 4 54.76 -50.29 -3.46
N GLN A 5 54.69 -49.02 -3.89
CA GLN A 5 53.69 -48.05 -3.44
C GLN A 5 52.49 -48.11 -4.39
N VAL A 6 51.30 -48.31 -3.84
CA VAL A 6 50.03 -48.21 -4.57
C VAL A 6 49.56 -46.77 -4.50
N PHE A 7 49.39 -46.12 -5.66
CA PHE A 7 48.72 -44.82 -5.77
C PHE A 7 47.21 -45.06 -5.93
N VAL A 8 46.41 -44.51 -5.03
CA VAL A 8 44.94 -44.42 -5.17
C VAL A 8 44.64 -43.06 -5.81
N VAL A 9 44.07 -43.08 -7.02
CA VAL A 9 43.56 -41.89 -7.69
C VAL A 9 42.10 -41.70 -7.26
N LEU A 10 41.83 -40.64 -6.50
CA LEU A 10 40.48 -40.20 -6.15
C LEU A 10 39.94 -39.32 -7.29
N ILE A 11 38.97 -39.84 -8.03
CA ILE A 11 38.19 -39.07 -9.01
C ILE A 11 37.09 -38.34 -8.24
N VAL A 12 37.22 -37.01 -8.12
CA VAL A 12 36.15 -36.15 -7.60
C VAL A 12 35.25 -35.78 -8.77
N LEU A 13 34.08 -36.40 -8.85
CA LEU A 13 33.00 -36.00 -9.76
C LEU A 13 32.31 -34.75 -9.19
N SER A 14 32.58 -33.59 -9.78
CA SER A 14 31.83 -32.36 -9.51
C SER A 14 30.47 -32.44 -10.21
N LEU A 15 29.41 -32.70 -9.45
CA LEU A 15 28.03 -32.53 -9.91
C LEU A 15 27.70 -31.03 -9.95
N SER A 16 27.73 -30.44 -11.14
CA SER A 16 27.18 -29.11 -11.39
C SER A 16 25.65 -29.22 -11.41
N SER A 17 24.99 -28.75 -10.35
CA SER A 17 23.53 -28.60 -10.32
C SER A 17 23.13 -27.54 -11.34
N ALA A 18 22.46 -27.96 -12.41
CA ALA A 18 21.75 -27.04 -13.30
C ALA A 18 20.66 -26.32 -12.48
N ALA A 19 20.79 -25.01 -12.34
CA ALA A 19 19.74 -24.18 -11.75
C ALA A 19 18.51 -24.28 -12.67
N VAL A 20 17.41 -24.80 -12.13
CA VAL A 20 16.09 -24.56 -12.70
C VAL A 20 15.90 -23.06 -12.66
N LEU A 21 15.85 -22.41 -13.83
CA LEU A 21 15.44 -21.01 -13.94
C LEU A 21 13.95 -20.94 -13.55
N GLY A 22 13.69 -20.88 -12.25
CA GLY A 22 12.36 -20.63 -11.72
C GLY A 22 11.89 -19.28 -12.27
N GLN A 23 10.74 -19.28 -12.93
CA GLN A 23 10.08 -18.05 -13.36
C GLN A 23 9.94 -17.14 -12.13
N GLN A 24 10.40 -15.89 -12.23
CA GLN A 24 10.30 -14.99 -11.09
C GLN A 24 8.82 -14.81 -10.71
N PRO A 25 8.50 -14.83 -9.40
CA PRO A 25 7.12 -14.70 -8.96
C PRO A 25 6.55 -13.34 -9.37
N SER A 26 5.36 -13.35 -9.98
CA SER A 26 4.64 -12.16 -10.44
C SER A 26 4.49 -11.10 -9.32
N PHE A 27 4.41 -9.83 -9.73
CA PHE A 27 4.03 -8.69 -8.88
C PHE A 27 2.51 -8.41 -8.89
N ARG A 28 1.71 -9.33 -9.45
CA ARG A 28 0.26 -9.36 -9.28
C ARG A 28 -0.13 -9.98 -7.95
N MET A 29 -1.28 -9.56 -7.46
CA MET A 29 -1.99 -10.33 -6.47
C MET A 29 -2.37 -11.71 -7.05
N PRO A 30 -2.56 -12.74 -6.21
CA PRO A 30 -3.04 -14.03 -6.69
C PRO A 30 -4.33 -13.87 -7.52
N GLU A 31 -4.47 -14.67 -8.57
CA GLU A 31 -5.75 -14.76 -9.28
C GLU A 31 -6.72 -15.56 -8.43
N TYR A 32 -7.85 -14.96 -8.10
CA TYR A 32 -8.94 -15.59 -7.37
C TYR A 32 -9.98 -16.00 -8.41
N ALA A 33 -10.28 -17.30 -8.49
CA ALA A 33 -11.07 -17.89 -9.57
C ALA A 33 -12.56 -17.47 -9.62
N GLU A 34 -13.02 -16.70 -8.64
CA GLU A 34 -14.39 -16.26 -8.47
C GLU A 34 -14.48 -14.72 -8.53
N GLY A 35 -15.45 -14.19 -9.28
CA GLY A 35 -15.75 -12.76 -9.39
C GLY A 35 -15.62 -12.20 -10.81
N ASP A 36 -16.43 -11.19 -11.11
CA ASP A 36 -16.31 -10.40 -12.34
C ASP A 36 -15.14 -9.43 -12.21
N ILE A 37 -13.94 -9.90 -12.57
CA ILE A 37 -12.74 -9.09 -12.50
C ILE A 37 -12.88 -7.88 -13.45
N PRO A 38 -12.68 -6.63 -12.99
CA PRO A 38 -12.82 -5.44 -13.84
C PRO A 38 -11.91 -5.47 -15.09
N PRO A 39 -12.28 -4.81 -16.20
CA PRO A 39 -11.46 -4.81 -17.41
C PRO A 39 -10.06 -4.22 -17.18
N LEU A 40 -9.12 -4.56 -18.07
CA LEU A 40 -7.78 -3.96 -18.07
C LEU A 40 -7.87 -2.46 -18.34
N ARG A 41 -6.92 -1.70 -17.79
CA ARG A 41 -6.74 -0.28 -18.14
C ARG A 41 -5.99 -0.14 -19.44
N SER A 42 -6.27 0.94 -20.17
CA SER A 42 -5.50 1.19 -21.39
C SER A 42 -4.11 1.72 -21.10
N GLN A 43 -3.10 1.30 -21.87
CA GLN A 43 -1.75 1.86 -21.76
C GLN A 43 -1.76 3.41 -21.87
N ALA A 44 -2.58 3.95 -22.77
CA ALA A 44 -2.75 5.40 -22.95
C ALA A 44 -3.34 6.11 -21.73
N GLU A 45 -4.21 5.45 -20.96
CA GLU A 45 -4.76 5.98 -19.72
C GLU A 45 -3.68 6.09 -18.64
N VAL A 46 -2.84 5.05 -18.51
CA VAL A 46 -1.71 5.05 -17.57
C VAL A 46 -0.67 6.10 -17.96
N GLU A 47 -0.36 6.25 -19.25
CA GLU A 47 0.57 7.27 -19.74
C GLU A 47 0.07 8.70 -19.44
N ARG A 48 -1.24 8.96 -19.61
CA ARG A 48 -1.83 10.25 -19.22
C ARG A 48 -1.72 10.51 -17.72
N LEU A 49 -1.94 9.49 -16.89
CA LEU A 49 -1.78 9.61 -15.44
C LEU A 49 -0.34 9.97 -15.05
N LEU A 50 0.65 9.36 -15.70
CA LEU A 50 2.07 9.54 -15.40
C LEU A 50 2.69 10.74 -16.13
N ALA A 51 1.97 11.39 -17.04
CA ALA A 51 2.46 12.55 -17.77
C ALA A 51 2.95 13.68 -16.84
N GLY A 52 4.06 14.32 -17.22
CA GLY A 52 4.69 15.39 -16.42
C GLY A 52 5.42 14.88 -15.18
N ALA A 53 5.63 13.56 -15.04
CA ALA A 53 6.47 13.02 -13.99
C ALA A 53 7.90 13.58 -14.05
N ASN A 54 8.43 13.93 -12.88
CA ASN A 54 9.81 14.34 -12.72
C ASN A 54 10.43 13.54 -11.56
N PRO A 55 10.82 12.27 -11.79
CA PRO A 55 11.53 11.51 -10.78
C PRO A 55 12.84 12.25 -10.49
N LEU A 56 13.08 12.58 -9.22
CA LEU A 56 14.35 13.18 -8.82
C LEU A 56 15.46 12.15 -9.10
N ALA A 57 16.49 12.55 -9.84
CA ALA A 57 17.59 11.66 -10.22
C ALA A 57 18.31 11.04 -9.01
N GLU A 58 18.26 11.72 -7.86
CA GLU A 58 18.78 11.26 -6.57
C GLU A 58 17.76 11.60 -5.48
N ASP A 59 16.66 10.85 -5.40
CA ASP A 59 15.80 10.92 -4.22
C ASP A 59 16.49 10.23 -3.03
N LYS A 60 16.12 10.62 -1.80
CA LYS A 60 16.70 9.99 -0.60
C LYS A 60 16.21 8.53 -0.51
N PRO A 61 17.01 7.59 0.04
CA PRO A 61 16.53 6.24 0.33
C PRO A 61 15.26 6.28 1.18
N LEU A 62 14.34 5.34 0.99
CA LEU A 62 13.09 5.23 1.76
C LEU A 62 13.04 3.90 2.50
N ARG A 63 12.76 3.94 3.80
CA ARG A 63 12.53 2.74 4.62
C ARG A 63 11.04 2.58 4.89
N VAL A 64 10.46 1.52 4.35
CA VAL A 64 9.02 1.24 4.43
C VAL A 64 8.80 0.00 5.29
N VAL A 65 7.88 0.07 6.25
CA VAL A 65 7.38 -1.11 6.96
C VAL A 65 5.96 -1.40 6.50
N LEU A 66 5.75 -2.56 5.87
CA LEU A 66 4.41 -3.03 5.51
C LEU A 66 3.82 -3.81 6.68
N VAL A 67 2.68 -3.37 7.21
CA VAL A 67 2.02 -3.95 8.36
C VAL A 67 0.75 -4.67 7.89
N ALA A 68 0.76 -5.99 8.04
CA ALA A 68 -0.37 -6.86 7.69
C ALA A 68 -0.87 -7.62 8.91
N GLY A 69 -2.03 -8.26 8.79
CA GLY A 69 -2.62 -9.08 9.84
C GLY A 69 -3.29 -10.33 9.27
N PRO A 70 -4.02 -11.10 10.10
CA PRO A 70 -4.75 -12.25 9.62
C PRO A 70 -5.83 -11.84 8.63
N LYS A 71 -5.98 -12.60 7.55
CA LYS A 71 -7.10 -12.46 6.60
C LYS A 71 -8.43 -12.60 7.35
N ASP A 72 -9.38 -11.72 7.04
CA ASP A 72 -10.66 -11.63 7.75
C ASP A 72 -11.90 -11.66 6.85
N HIS A 73 -11.73 -11.78 5.53
CA HIS A 73 -12.83 -11.85 4.54
C HIS A 73 -12.71 -13.05 3.59
N ASP A 74 -13.66 -13.14 2.66
CA ASP A 74 -13.82 -14.19 1.67
C ASP A 74 -12.70 -14.19 0.61
N ILE A 75 -12.73 -15.15 -0.30
CA ILE A 75 -11.70 -15.36 -1.31
C ILE A 75 -11.55 -14.08 -2.16
N GLY A 76 -10.32 -13.59 -2.31
CA GLY A 76 -10.03 -12.37 -3.08
C GLY A 76 -10.32 -11.05 -2.37
N GLU A 77 -10.76 -11.11 -1.12
CA GLU A 77 -11.03 -9.96 -0.26
C GLU A 77 -10.05 -9.95 0.92
N HIS A 78 -9.54 -8.77 1.27
CA HIS A 78 -8.71 -8.55 2.46
C HIS A 78 -7.58 -9.58 2.66
N ASP A 79 -6.95 -10.03 1.57
CA ASP A 79 -5.81 -10.94 1.64
C ASP A 79 -4.52 -10.17 2.01
N TYR A 80 -4.53 -9.59 3.21
CA TYR A 80 -3.41 -8.87 3.80
C TYR A 80 -2.09 -9.66 3.75
N PRO A 81 -2.08 -10.98 4.03
CA PRO A 81 -0.85 -11.78 3.97
C PRO A 81 -0.26 -11.86 2.56
N ASN A 82 -1.09 -12.08 1.53
CA ASN A 82 -0.57 -12.09 0.16
C ASN A 82 -0.22 -10.69 -0.33
N TRP A 83 -0.97 -9.66 0.07
CA TRP A 83 -0.62 -8.27 -0.21
C TRP A 83 0.79 -7.96 0.30
N GLN A 84 1.10 -8.27 1.56
CA GLN A 84 2.43 -8.01 2.13
C GLN A 84 3.54 -8.76 1.38
N LYS A 85 3.32 -10.02 0.98
CA LYS A 85 4.29 -10.82 0.21
C LYS A 85 4.54 -10.28 -1.20
N VAL A 86 3.52 -9.72 -1.85
CA VAL A 86 3.62 -9.15 -3.19
C VAL A 86 4.22 -7.74 -3.13
N TRP A 87 3.65 -6.87 -2.30
CA TRP A 87 4.06 -5.47 -2.20
C TRP A 87 5.44 -5.28 -1.60
N SER A 88 5.90 -6.18 -0.72
CA SER A 88 7.28 -6.16 -0.23
C SER A 88 8.28 -6.32 -1.38
N ARG A 89 8.07 -7.30 -2.26
CA ARG A 89 8.90 -7.51 -3.45
C ARG A 89 8.76 -6.39 -4.47
N LEU A 90 7.54 -5.90 -4.70
CA LEU A 90 7.28 -4.81 -5.64
C LEU A 90 8.04 -3.54 -5.23
N LEU A 91 7.91 -3.11 -3.97
CA LEU A 91 8.61 -1.93 -3.46
C LEU A 91 10.12 -2.13 -3.41
N ALA A 92 10.60 -3.32 -3.02
CA ALA A 92 12.03 -3.65 -2.99
C ALA A 92 12.67 -3.78 -4.38
N SER A 93 11.87 -3.71 -5.47
CA SER A 93 12.40 -3.62 -6.84
C SER A 93 12.93 -2.21 -7.16
N ASP A 94 12.63 -1.21 -6.33
CA ASP A 94 13.32 0.08 -6.34
C ASP A 94 14.58 0.02 -5.46
N GLU A 95 15.76 0.19 -6.05
CA GLU A 95 17.06 0.03 -5.35
C GLU A 95 17.26 1.01 -4.19
N GLN A 96 16.52 2.13 -4.16
CA GLN A 96 16.55 3.10 -3.07
C GLN A 96 15.43 2.89 -2.05
N THR A 97 14.79 1.71 -2.04
CA THR A 97 13.72 1.38 -1.10
C THR A 97 14.07 0.13 -0.31
N GLU A 98 14.26 0.32 1.00
CA GLU A 98 14.37 -0.77 1.96
C GLU A 98 12.96 -1.10 2.48
N VAL A 99 12.61 -2.38 2.47
CA VAL A 99 11.29 -2.84 2.92
C VAL A 99 11.44 -3.84 4.05
N ASP A 100 10.73 -3.57 5.15
CA ASP A 100 10.53 -4.52 6.24
C ASP A 100 9.03 -4.86 6.36
N THR A 101 8.73 -5.92 7.08
CA THR A 101 7.37 -6.43 7.29
C THR A 101 7.08 -6.58 8.77
N ALA A 102 5.90 -6.15 9.19
CA ALA A 102 5.40 -6.37 10.55
C ALA A 102 4.08 -7.13 10.51
N TRP A 103 3.83 -7.90 11.57
CA TRP A 103 2.57 -8.61 11.77
C TRP A 103 1.78 -7.97 12.90
N GLU A 104 0.58 -7.50 12.59
CA GLU A 104 -0.36 -6.74 13.43
C GLU A 104 0.12 -5.34 13.86
N PHE A 105 1.38 -5.21 14.30
CA PHE A 105 1.98 -3.93 14.66
C PHE A 105 3.53 -4.00 14.57
N PRO A 106 4.21 -2.95 14.08
CA PRO A 106 5.67 -2.91 14.08
C PRO A 106 6.25 -2.80 15.48
N ASP A 107 7.41 -3.42 15.70
CA ASP A 107 8.14 -3.27 16.96
C ASP A 107 8.86 -1.91 17.05
N GLU A 108 9.44 -1.61 18.22
CA GLU A 108 10.14 -0.34 18.46
C GLU A 108 11.29 -0.08 17.48
N ARG A 109 12.06 -1.12 17.11
CA ARG A 109 13.19 -0.99 16.19
C ARG A 109 12.71 -0.68 14.78
N GLN A 110 11.65 -1.36 14.35
CA GLN A 110 11.01 -1.12 13.07
C GLN A 110 10.46 0.31 13.02
N ILE A 111 9.75 0.74 14.07
CA ILE A 111 9.20 2.10 14.16
C ILE A 111 10.32 3.13 14.15
N GLU A 112 11.39 2.97 14.91
CA GLU A 112 12.53 3.91 14.97
C GLU A 112 13.22 4.07 13.60
N ALA A 113 13.43 2.95 12.91
CA ALA A 113 14.11 2.91 11.61
C ALA A 113 13.22 3.34 10.45
N ALA A 114 11.89 3.17 10.52
CA ALA A 114 11.02 3.47 9.39
C ALA A 114 10.97 4.97 9.04
N ASP A 115 10.82 5.24 7.74
CA ASP A 115 10.34 6.53 7.26
C ASP A 115 8.82 6.49 7.06
N VAL A 116 8.26 5.34 6.64
CA VAL A 116 6.81 5.13 6.42
C VAL A 116 6.33 3.81 6.98
N LEU A 117 5.20 3.84 7.69
CA LEU A 117 4.43 2.65 8.08
C LEU A 117 3.20 2.52 7.17
N VAL A 118 2.99 1.38 6.52
CA VAL A 118 1.84 1.12 5.63
C VAL A 118 0.98 0.03 6.23
N PHE A 119 -0.20 0.41 6.72
CA PHE A 119 -1.15 -0.51 7.35
C PHE A 119 -2.19 -0.98 6.34
N TYR A 120 -2.21 -2.28 6.07
CA TYR A 120 -3.29 -2.97 5.37
C TYR A 120 -3.63 -4.25 6.14
N GLN A 121 -4.61 -4.12 7.01
CA GLN A 121 -5.08 -5.13 7.96
C GLN A 121 -6.40 -4.66 8.56
N ARG A 122 -7.05 -5.48 9.38
CA ARG A 122 -8.04 -4.97 10.31
C ARG A 122 -7.39 -4.00 11.30
N GLY A 123 -7.87 -2.77 11.31
CA GLY A 123 -7.37 -1.72 12.20
C GLY A 123 -7.60 -2.05 13.68
N ARG A 124 -6.85 -1.36 14.54
CA ARG A 124 -7.06 -1.31 15.99
C ARG A 124 -6.40 -0.04 16.50
N TRP A 125 -7.03 0.64 17.44
CA TRP A 125 -6.42 1.79 18.11
C TRP A 125 -6.57 1.72 19.63
N ASN A 126 -5.48 1.99 20.34
CA ASN A 126 -5.38 2.02 21.80
C ASN A 126 -4.20 2.91 22.23
N ASP A 127 -4.01 3.07 23.54
CA ASP A 127 -2.96 3.93 24.10
C ASP A 127 -1.54 3.46 23.75
N GLU A 128 -1.33 2.14 23.61
CA GLU A 128 -0.05 1.56 23.17
C GLU A 128 0.32 2.04 21.76
N ARG A 129 -0.62 1.97 20.82
CA ARG A 129 -0.43 2.46 19.45
C ARG A 129 -0.24 3.97 19.42
N ALA A 130 -0.99 4.72 20.24
CA ALA A 130 -0.80 6.16 20.36
C ALA A 130 0.63 6.49 20.85
N ALA A 131 1.12 5.79 21.88
CA ALA A 131 2.46 6.00 22.43
C ALA A 131 3.58 5.73 21.42
N ALA A 132 3.37 4.83 20.45
CA ALA A 132 4.33 4.53 19.41
C ALA A 132 4.20 5.43 18.17
N ILE A 133 2.98 5.72 17.72
CA ILE A 133 2.70 6.48 16.50
C ILE A 133 2.87 7.99 16.70
N ASP A 134 2.53 8.54 17.86
CA ASP A 134 2.66 9.97 18.12
C ASP A 134 4.11 10.48 18.00
N PRO A 135 5.12 9.89 18.67
CA PRO A 135 6.51 10.33 18.50
C PRO A 135 7.02 10.05 17.08
N PHE A 136 6.53 8.99 16.42
CA PHE A 136 6.85 8.68 15.04
C PHE A 136 6.39 9.79 14.08
N LEU A 137 5.13 10.23 14.18
CA LEU A 137 4.63 11.35 13.38
C LEU A 137 5.31 12.67 13.78
N ALA A 138 5.52 12.93 15.06
CA ALA A 138 6.15 14.17 15.54
C ALA A 138 7.58 14.36 15.00
N ARG A 139 8.31 13.26 14.80
CA ARG A 139 9.66 13.30 14.21
C ARG A 139 9.70 13.38 12.67
N GLY A 140 8.55 13.33 12.01
CA GLY A 140 8.40 13.41 10.55
C GLY A 140 8.23 12.06 9.86
N GLY A 141 7.90 11.00 10.60
CA GLY A 141 7.49 9.73 10.02
C GLY A 141 6.14 9.83 9.32
N GLY A 142 5.94 9.02 8.30
CA GLY A 142 4.71 8.95 7.52
C GLY A 142 3.89 7.69 7.79
N ALA A 143 2.56 7.77 7.72
CA ALA A 143 1.70 6.60 7.83
C ALA A 143 0.72 6.51 6.66
N VAL A 144 0.48 5.30 6.17
CA VAL A 144 -0.53 5.02 5.15
C VAL A 144 -1.52 4.02 5.73
N TYR A 145 -2.81 4.35 5.69
CA TYR A 145 -3.88 3.46 6.13
C TYR A 145 -4.73 3.07 4.93
N ILE A 146 -4.82 1.77 4.66
CA ILE A 146 -5.56 1.23 3.52
C ILE A 146 -6.76 0.48 4.05
N HIS A 147 -7.93 0.85 3.55
CA HIS A 147 -9.18 0.15 3.71
C HIS A 147 -9.54 -0.10 5.18
N TRP A 148 -9.67 -1.36 5.60
CA TRP A 148 -10.08 -1.73 6.95
C TRP A 148 -9.05 -1.39 8.04
N ALA A 149 -7.88 -0.89 7.67
CA ALA A 149 -6.89 -0.37 8.61
C ALA A 149 -7.40 0.83 9.41
N VAL A 150 -8.48 1.48 8.94
CA VAL A 150 -9.12 2.62 9.63
C VAL A 150 -10.05 2.22 10.77
N ASP A 151 -10.30 0.92 11.03
CA ASP A 151 -11.11 0.45 12.17
C ASP A 151 -10.40 0.76 13.50
N GLY A 152 -11.03 1.59 14.33
CA GLY A 152 -10.51 1.95 15.63
C GLY A 152 -10.78 0.91 16.71
N GLN A 153 -11.73 -0.02 16.49
CA GLN A 153 -12.19 -1.00 17.49
C GLN A 153 -12.51 -0.39 18.87
N GLY A 154 -13.23 0.73 18.88
CA GLY A 154 -13.57 1.50 20.09
C GLY A 154 -12.59 2.63 20.43
N GLY A 155 -11.43 2.68 19.75
CA GLY A 155 -10.46 3.77 19.83
C GLY A 155 -10.59 4.81 18.71
N GLU A 156 -11.66 4.79 17.91
CA GLU A 156 -11.78 5.53 16.65
C GLU A 156 -11.69 7.05 16.82
N LYS A 157 -12.21 7.60 17.92
CA LYS A 157 -12.12 9.04 18.19
C LYS A 157 -10.66 9.47 18.39
N GLU A 158 -9.87 8.67 19.09
CA GLU A 158 -8.45 8.95 19.32
C GLU A 158 -7.61 8.70 18.06
N MET A 159 -7.96 7.66 17.29
CA MET A 159 -7.36 7.35 15.99
C MET A 159 -7.58 8.48 14.98
N ALA A 160 -8.82 8.98 14.87
CA ALA A 160 -9.20 10.06 13.97
C ALA A 160 -8.43 11.36 14.25
N LYS A 161 -7.93 11.58 15.47
CA LYS A 161 -7.06 12.73 15.74
C LYS A 161 -5.74 12.67 14.96
N ARG A 162 -5.28 11.48 14.54
CA ARG A 162 -4.05 11.25 13.78
C ARG A 162 -4.35 11.06 12.30
N ILE A 163 -5.37 10.29 11.97
CA ILE A 163 -5.67 9.91 10.58
C ILE A 163 -6.81 10.71 9.96
N GLY A 164 -7.41 11.66 10.67
CA GLY A 164 -8.50 12.51 10.19
C GLY A 164 -9.88 11.91 10.44
N LEU A 165 -10.14 10.76 9.82
CA LEU A 165 -11.40 10.02 9.94
C LEU A 165 -11.12 8.54 10.21
N ALA A 166 -11.84 7.93 11.14
CA ALA A 166 -11.69 6.52 11.51
C ALA A 166 -13.04 5.81 11.64
N SER A 167 -13.05 4.49 11.49
CA SER A 167 -14.25 3.66 11.59
C SER A 167 -14.48 3.22 13.03
N LEU A 168 -15.74 3.25 13.47
CA LEU A 168 -16.23 2.41 14.57
C LEU A 168 -16.92 1.21 13.92
N GLY A 169 -16.26 0.04 13.94
CA GLY A 169 -16.82 -1.19 13.39
C GLY A 169 -18.27 -1.44 13.81
N GLY A 170 -19.12 -1.80 12.85
CA GLY A 170 -20.56 -2.01 13.05
C GLY A 170 -21.42 -0.74 13.14
N SER A 171 -20.81 0.45 13.07
CA SER A 171 -21.51 1.75 13.13
C SER A 171 -21.25 2.65 11.92
N ILE A 172 -20.53 2.15 10.92
CA ILE A 172 -20.32 2.79 9.62
C ILE A 172 -21.38 2.30 8.61
N GLY A 173 -21.57 3.04 7.53
CA GLY A 173 -22.18 2.48 6.32
C GLY A 173 -21.09 1.98 5.37
N TYR A 174 -21.39 0.91 4.64
CA TYR A 174 -20.52 0.36 3.61
C TYR A 174 -21.34 -0.27 2.48
N ARG A 175 -20.72 -0.38 1.30
CA ARG A 175 -21.23 -1.18 0.17
C ARG A 175 -20.10 -1.61 -0.75
N HIS A 176 -20.27 -2.76 -1.38
CA HIS A 176 -19.43 -3.24 -2.48
C HIS A 176 -20.03 -2.85 -3.84
N GLY A 177 -19.19 -2.73 -4.87
CA GLY A 177 -19.62 -2.61 -6.25
C GLY A 177 -19.01 -1.40 -6.99
N PRO A 178 -19.68 -0.90 -8.04
CA PRO A 178 -19.19 0.24 -8.81
C PRO A 178 -18.96 1.48 -7.93
N LEU A 179 -17.81 2.10 -8.11
CA LEU A 179 -17.35 3.24 -7.35
C LEU A 179 -16.84 4.31 -8.31
N HIS A 180 -17.55 5.43 -8.38
CA HIS A 180 -17.14 6.60 -9.16
C HIS A 180 -16.44 7.59 -8.22
N VAL A 181 -15.12 7.67 -8.29
CA VAL A 181 -14.32 8.53 -7.40
C VAL A 181 -13.92 9.81 -8.11
N ASP A 182 -14.36 10.94 -7.58
CA ASP A 182 -14.04 12.28 -8.05
C ASP A 182 -12.83 12.85 -7.29
N PHE A 183 -11.76 13.17 -8.02
CA PHE A 183 -10.51 13.77 -7.54
C PHE A 183 -10.41 15.28 -7.80
N SER A 184 -11.48 15.93 -8.25
CA SER A 184 -11.51 17.36 -8.59
C SER A 184 -11.40 18.30 -7.38
N HIS A 185 -11.51 17.77 -6.16
CA HIS A 185 -11.44 18.55 -4.91
C HIS A 185 -10.06 19.19 -4.67
N ASN A 186 -8.98 18.47 -4.95
CA ASN A 186 -7.62 18.97 -4.75
C ASN A 186 -6.66 18.47 -5.85
N PRO A 187 -6.87 18.89 -7.11
CA PRO A 187 -6.12 18.39 -8.26
C PRO A 187 -4.64 18.82 -8.26
N GLN A 188 -4.28 19.80 -7.43
CA GLN A 188 -2.90 20.26 -7.27
C GLN A 188 -2.11 19.42 -6.27
N HIS A 189 -2.77 18.60 -5.45
CA HIS A 189 -2.07 17.70 -4.55
C HIS A 189 -1.26 16.68 -5.38
N PRO A 190 0.03 16.44 -5.08
CA PRO A 190 0.88 15.62 -5.94
C PRO A 190 0.39 14.15 -6.07
N ILE A 191 -0.31 13.62 -5.05
CA ILE A 191 -0.97 12.31 -5.14
C ILE A 191 -2.08 12.31 -6.21
N ALA A 192 -2.89 13.38 -6.25
CA ALA A 192 -4.05 13.54 -7.13
C ALA A 192 -3.70 14.01 -8.54
N ARG A 193 -2.41 14.21 -8.86
CA ARG A 193 -1.98 14.77 -10.14
C ARG A 193 -2.50 13.94 -11.32
N ASN A 194 -3.11 14.62 -12.30
CA ASN A 194 -3.72 14.03 -13.50
C ASN A 194 -4.89 13.06 -13.22
N LEU A 195 -5.46 13.08 -12.00
CA LEU A 195 -6.69 12.38 -11.68
C LEU A 195 -7.86 13.37 -11.75
N THR A 196 -8.92 12.99 -12.45
CA THR A 196 -10.18 13.74 -12.49
C THR A 196 -11.30 12.90 -11.91
N GLN A 197 -11.64 11.81 -12.59
CA GLN A 197 -12.54 10.79 -12.10
C GLN A 197 -11.95 9.42 -12.42
N VAL A 198 -12.10 8.48 -11.51
CA VAL A 198 -11.72 7.08 -11.74
C VAL A 198 -12.85 6.17 -11.27
N ASP A 199 -13.19 5.21 -12.12
CA ASP A 199 -14.21 4.21 -11.83
C ASP A 199 -13.54 2.90 -11.40
N TRP A 200 -13.97 2.32 -10.29
CA TRP A 200 -13.52 1.01 -9.80
C TRP A 200 -14.71 0.11 -9.44
N VAL A 201 -14.44 -1.17 -9.22
CA VAL A 201 -15.33 -2.08 -8.49
C VAL A 201 -14.61 -2.42 -7.18
N ASP A 202 -15.05 -1.79 -6.09
CA ASP A 202 -14.44 -1.91 -4.77
C ASP A 202 -15.49 -1.59 -3.68
N GLU A 203 -15.04 -1.31 -2.46
CA GLU A 203 -15.86 -0.95 -1.32
C GLU A 203 -15.69 0.53 -0.94
N SER A 204 -16.80 1.13 -0.52
CA SER A 204 -16.85 2.49 0.03
C SER A 204 -17.28 2.45 1.50
N TYR A 205 -16.81 3.43 2.28
CA TYR A 205 -17.26 3.66 3.66
C TYR A 205 -17.81 5.06 3.83
N TRP A 206 -18.82 5.20 4.69
CA TRP A 206 -19.34 6.49 5.14
C TRP A 206 -19.76 6.44 6.60
N ARG A 207 -20.09 7.62 7.16
CA ARG A 207 -20.33 7.80 8.61
C ARG A 207 -19.10 7.43 9.46
N LEU A 208 -17.90 7.75 8.97
CA LEU A 208 -16.67 7.71 9.76
C LEU A 208 -16.71 8.74 10.91
N ARG A 209 -15.93 8.52 11.95
CA ARG A 209 -15.77 9.41 13.12
C ARG A 209 -14.53 10.27 12.95
N GLY A 210 -14.61 11.53 13.34
CA GLY A 210 -13.50 12.47 13.26
C GLY A 210 -13.98 13.88 12.90
N ASP A 211 -13.02 14.73 12.56
CA ASP A 211 -13.28 16.11 12.15
C ASP A 211 -12.87 16.28 10.68
N PRO A 212 -13.84 16.33 9.75
CA PRO A 212 -13.56 16.52 8.31
C PRO A 212 -12.81 17.82 7.98
N SER A 213 -12.80 18.83 8.87
CA SER A 213 -12.02 20.05 8.62
C SER A 213 -10.51 19.83 8.77
N ARG A 214 -10.09 18.70 9.35
CA ARG A 214 -8.68 18.34 9.55
C ARG A 214 -8.07 17.54 8.40
N ILE A 215 -8.86 17.16 7.39
CA ILE A 215 -8.36 16.40 6.25
C ILE A 215 -8.10 17.31 5.05
N SER A 216 -7.04 17.03 4.30
CA SER A 216 -6.94 17.49 2.91
C SER A 216 -7.62 16.43 2.04
N LEU A 217 -8.83 16.72 1.61
CA LEU A 217 -9.64 15.81 0.81
C LEU A 217 -9.04 15.68 -0.59
N LEU A 218 -8.81 14.44 -1.03
CA LEU A 218 -8.27 14.14 -2.36
C LEU A 218 -9.32 13.55 -3.29
N GLY A 219 -10.15 12.62 -2.78
CA GLY A 219 -11.11 11.89 -3.60
C GLY A 219 -12.40 11.59 -2.84
N THR A 220 -13.54 11.69 -3.52
CA THR A 220 -14.88 11.43 -2.98
C THR A 220 -15.69 10.48 -3.83
N GLY A 221 -16.56 9.69 -3.21
CA GLY A 221 -17.65 8.97 -3.88
C GLY A 221 -19.00 9.36 -3.31
N VAL A 222 -20.09 9.17 -4.05
CA VAL A 222 -21.44 9.55 -3.60
C VAL A 222 -22.09 8.38 -2.86
N GLU A 223 -22.39 8.56 -1.58
CA GLU A 223 -23.15 7.59 -0.77
C GLU A 223 -24.27 8.28 0.00
N GLU A 224 -25.46 7.68 -0.04
CA GLU A 224 -26.68 8.27 0.52
C GLU A 224 -26.99 9.66 -0.06
N GLY A 225 -26.69 9.87 -1.34
CA GLY A 225 -26.92 11.13 -2.05
C GLY A 225 -25.89 12.23 -1.74
N GLU A 226 -24.88 11.95 -0.92
CA GLU A 226 -23.89 12.93 -0.46
C GLU A 226 -22.46 12.51 -0.83
N PRO A 227 -21.55 13.45 -1.15
CA PRO A 227 -20.14 13.15 -1.34
C PRO A 227 -19.51 12.71 -0.02
N ARG A 228 -18.81 11.56 -0.05
CA ARG A 228 -18.12 10.95 1.09
C ARG A 228 -16.62 10.86 0.82
N PRO A 229 -15.76 11.19 1.80
CA PRO A 229 -14.31 11.05 1.65
C PRO A 229 -13.91 9.59 1.43
N LEU A 230 -13.14 9.34 0.38
CA LEU A 230 -12.54 8.03 0.08
C LEU A 230 -11.03 8.08 0.04
N TYR A 231 -10.45 9.25 -0.27
CA TYR A 231 -9.01 9.48 -0.20
C TYR A 231 -8.75 10.81 0.46
N TRP A 232 -7.84 10.84 1.42
CA TRP A 232 -7.43 12.10 2.05
C TRP A 232 -6.04 12.01 2.64
N THR A 233 -5.49 13.17 2.98
CA THR A 233 -4.28 13.28 3.78
C THR A 233 -4.50 14.07 5.05
N VAL A 234 -3.62 13.87 6.03
CA VAL A 234 -3.53 14.67 7.25
C VAL A 234 -2.06 14.97 7.51
N GLU A 235 -1.75 16.22 7.86
CA GLU A 235 -0.42 16.60 8.34
C GLU A 235 -0.50 16.89 9.84
N ASN A 236 0.30 16.18 10.64
CA ASN A 236 0.41 16.36 12.08
C ASN A 236 1.82 16.87 12.41
N GLY A 237 1.99 18.20 12.44
CA GLY A 237 3.31 18.81 12.56
C GLY A 237 4.18 18.46 11.35
N ARG A 238 5.19 17.63 11.54
CA ARG A 238 6.05 17.14 10.45
C ARG A 238 5.57 15.82 9.84
N GLY A 239 4.72 15.07 10.52
CA GLY A 239 4.27 13.75 10.07
C GLY A 239 3.18 13.87 9.02
N ARG A 240 3.19 12.93 8.06
CA ARG A 240 2.25 12.89 6.94
C ARG A 240 1.47 11.59 6.93
N VAL A 241 0.15 11.69 6.92
CA VAL A 241 -0.74 10.53 6.85
C VAL A 241 -1.51 10.57 5.54
N PHE A 242 -1.53 9.44 4.82
CA PHE A 242 -2.40 9.23 3.67
C PHE A 242 -3.37 8.10 3.97
N VAL A 243 -4.64 8.27 3.60
CA VAL A 243 -5.67 7.25 3.79
C VAL A 243 -6.36 6.97 2.46
N SER A 244 -6.54 5.69 2.18
CA SER A 244 -7.32 5.14 1.06
C SER A 244 -8.42 4.28 1.64
N ILE A 245 -9.69 4.60 1.38
CA ILE A 245 -10.81 3.73 1.71
C ILE A 245 -10.89 2.55 0.74
N PRO A 246 -10.76 2.70 -0.59
CA PRO A 246 -10.74 1.54 -1.47
C PRO A 246 -9.50 0.67 -1.23
N GLY A 247 -9.62 -0.61 -1.54
CA GLY A 247 -8.63 -1.65 -1.24
C GLY A 247 -9.25 -2.92 -0.65
N HIS A 248 -10.53 -3.18 -0.90
CA HIS A 248 -11.23 -4.37 -0.43
C HIS A 248 -10.82 -5.61 -1.21
N TYR A 249 -10.85 -5.50 -2.55
CA TYR A 249 -10.55 -6.60 -3.46
C TYR A 249 -9.08 -6.62 -3.88
N MET A 250 -8.55 -7.82 -4.06
CA MET A 250 -7.14 -7.97 -4.42
C MET A 250 -6.84 -7.50 -5.85
N TRP A 251 -7.80 -7.60 -6.77
CA TRP A 251 -7.64 -7.08 -8.14
C TRP A 251 -7.45 -5.56 -8.17
N THR A 252 -7.93 -4.83 -7.15
CA THR A 252 -7.78 -3.38 -7.07
C THR A 252 -6.31 -2.97 -6.94
N PHE A 253 -5.50 -3.76 -6.21
CA PHE A 253 -4.05 -3.53 -6.11
C PHE A 253 -3.29 -3.74 -7.43
N ASP A 254 -3.91 -4.43 -8.40
CA ASP A 254 -3.36 -4.66 -9.73
C ASP A 254 -3.90 -3.69 -10.79
N ASP A 255 -4.89 -2.85 -10.46
CA ASP A 255 -5.26 -1.70 -11.28
C ASP A 255 -4.12 -0.66 -11.23
N PRO A 256 -3.52 -0.27 -12.37
CA PRO A 256 -2.36 0.62 -12.39
C PRO A 256 -2.67 2.03 -11.83
N ILE A 257 -3.91 2.51 -11.93
CA ILE A 257 -4.28 3.83 -11.42
C ILE A 257 -4.36 3.79 -9.90
N PHE A 258 -5.03 2.77 -9.34
CA PHE A 258 -5.07 2.57 -7.90
C PHE A 258 -3.67 2.34 -7.33
N ARG A 259 -2.86 1.50 -7.99
CA ARG A 259 -1.46 1.26 -7.62
C ARG A 259 -0.65 2.55 -7.62
N ALA A 260 -0.79 3.39 -8.64
CA ALA A 260 -0.12 4.69 -8.69
C ALA A 260 -0.53 5.60 -7.53
N ILE A 261 -1.82 5.65 -7.17
CA ILE A 261 -2.31 6.45 -6.03
C ILE A 261 -1.64 5.98 -4.72
N LEU A 262 -1.62 4.68 -4.44
CA LEU A 262 -0.98 4.13 -3.25
C LEU A 262 0.54 4.41 -3.24
N LEU A 263 1.23 4.19 -4.35
CA LEU A 263 2.67 4.44 -4.47
C LEU A 263 2.99 5.93 -4.27
N ARG A 264 2.22 6.84 -4.86
CA ARG A 264 2.34 8.28 -4.63
C ARG A 264 2.08 8.63 -3.17
N GLY A 265 1.08 8.00 -2.55
CA GLY A 265 0.75 8.17 -1.12
C GLY A 265 1.89 7.75 -0.19
N ILE A 266 2.49 6.58 -0.44
CA ILE A 266 3.65 6.07 0.31
C ILE A 266 4.84 7.03 0.16
N ALA A 267 5.17 7.43 -1.06
CA ALA A 267 6.28 8.36 -1.31
C ALA A 267 6.03 9.74 -0.67
N TRP A 268 4.81 10.28 -0.80
CA TRP A 268 4.43 11.57 -0.21
C TRP A 268 4.52 11.54 1.32
N ALA A 269 3.98 10.47 1.95
CA ALA A 269 4.05 10.26 3.40
C ALA A 269 5.49 10.16 3.89
N GLY A 270 6.38 9.53 3.10
CA GLY A 270 7.80 9.41 3.39
C GLY A 270 8.65 10.64 3.06
N HIS A 271 8.03 11.75 2.66
CA HIS A 271 8.74 12.96 2.20
C HIS A 271 9.71 12.69 1.04
N ARG A 272 9.26 11.90 0.05
CA ARG A 272 9.95 11.61 -1.21
C ARG A 272 9.15 12.15 -2.39
N SER A 273 9.77 12.17 -3.57
CA SER A 273 9.07 12.48 -4.81
C SER A 273 7.98 11.45 -5.07
N VAL A 274 6.76 11.92 -5.35
CA VAL A 274 5.63 11.04 -5.70
C VAL A 274 5.86 10.26 -7.00
N ASP A 275 6.85 10.66 -7.79
CA ASP A 275 7.21 10.03 -9.06
C ASP A 275 8.23 8.90 -8.91
N ARG A 276 8.81 8.70 -7.71
CA ARG A 276 9.91 7.72 -7.51
C ARG A 276 9.52 6.30 -7.93
N PHE A 277 8.26 5.93 -7.75
CA PHE A 277 7.75 4.59 -7.99
C PHE A 277 7.04 4.42 -9.33
N ASN A 278 7.13 5.38 -10.26
CA ASN A 278 6.39 5.32 -11.52
C ASN A 278 6.70 4.05 -12.35
N LYS A 279 7.92 3.48 -12.23
CA LYS A 279 8.28 2.21 -12.87
C LYS A 279 7.53 0.99 -12.31
N LEU A 280 7.07 1.06 -11.06
CA LEU A 280 6.36 -0.02 -10.38
C LEU A 280 4.85 -0.02 -10.70
N VAL A 281 4.34 1.08 -11.26
CA VAL A 281 2.91 1.27 -11.57
C VAL A 281 2.41 0.23 -12.56
N THR A 282 3.21 -0.08 -13.58
CA THR A 282 2.84 -1.03 -14.64
C THR A 282 3.47 -2.41 -14.48
N LEU A 283 4.34 -2.60 -13.49
CA LEU A 283 5.09 -3.85 -13.31
C LEU A 283 4.14 -5.01 -12.96
N ASP A 284 3.90 -5.89 -13.93
CA ASP A 284 2.85 -6.89 -13.93
C ASP A 284 1.45 -6.32 -13.59
N ALA A 285 1.16 -5.04 -13.79
CA ALA A 285 -0.19 -4.53 -13.53
C ALA A 285 -1.20 -5.01 -14.60
N ARG A 286 -2.49 -4.74 -14.38
CA ARG A 286 -3.59 -5.08 -15.30
C ARG A 286 -3.80 -3.98 -16.35
N VAL A 287 -2.90 -3.97 -17.33
CA VAL A 287 -2.86 -3.02 -18.47
C VAL A 287 -2.96 -3.80 -19.79
N ASP A 288 -3.63 -3.22 -20.79
CA ASP A 288 -3.74 -3.75 -22.16
C ASP A 288 -2.53 -3.47 -23.07
#